data_AF-A0A381P7U5-F1
#
_entry.id   AF-A0A381P7U5-F1
#
_cell.length_a   1.000
_cell.length_b   1.000
_cell.length_c   1.000
_cell.angle_alpha   90.00
_cell.angle_beta   90.00
_cell.angle_gamma   90.00
#
_symmetry.space_group_name_H-M   'P 1'
#
loop_
_entity.id
_entity.type
_entity.pdbx_description
1 polymer ?
#
loop_
_entity_poly.entity_id
_entity_poly.type
_entity_poly.pdbx_seq_one_letter_code
_entity_poly.pdbx_strand_id
1 'polypeptide(L)'
;MNRLSIISYYKWKILFWGILFSLIGAALVYGPEYGINQRIVVLITVVLGIFTQVFTGITSLIALIPFFGPFILKVISIPVFYILNAVGWIVSGVAIKKGYVNELSKSRTVTLALLIGIIIGYILGNFIPLE
;
A
#
# COMPACT_ATOMS: atom_id res chain seq x y z
N MET A 1 -6.98 -17.14 -29.36
CA MET A 1 -6.27 -15.97 -28.79
C MET A 1 -4.77 -16.27 -28.78
N ASN A 2 -3.96 -15.37 -29.34
CA ASN A 2 -2.54 -15.60 -29.60
C ASN A 2 -1.73 -15.48 -28.29
N ARG A 3 -0.86 -16.44 -27.94
CA ARG A 3 -0.14 -16.48 -26.64
C ARG A 3 0.67 -15.20 -26.34
N LEU A 4 1.10 -14.51 -27.38
CA LEU A 4 1.85 -13.25 -27.30
C LEU A 4 1.02 -12.09 -26.69
N SER A 5 -0.31 -12.08 -26.85
CA SER A 5 -1.15 -10.99 -26.32
C SER A 5 -1.37 -11.10 -24.81
N ILE A 6 -1.36 -12.32 -24.26
CA ILE A 6 -1.54 -12.57 -22.82
C ILE A 6 -0.32 -12.07 -22.05
N ILE A 7 0.89 -12.35 -22.53
CA ILE A 7 2.13 -11.91 -21.88
C ILE A 7 2.23 -10.38 -21.86
N SER A 8 1.89 -9.70 -22.96
CA SER A 8 1.91 -8.23 -23.02
C SER A 8 0.93 -7.57 -22.02
N TYR A 9 -0.25 -8.17 -21.82
CA TYR A 9 -1.26 -7.66 -20.89
C TYR A 9 -0.86 -7.85 -19.41
N TYR A 10 -0.28 -9.00 -19.07
CA TYR A 10 0.11 -9.32 -17.69
C TYR A 10 1.54 -8.91 -17.32
N LYS A 11 2.35 -8.41 -18.27
CA LYS A 11 3.78 -8.08 -18.05
C LYS A 11 4.00 -7.23 -16.80
N TRP A 12 3.18 -6.19 -16.59
CA TRP A 12 3.30 -5.29 -15.45
C TRP A 12 2.95 -5.97 -14.12
N LYS A 13 1.94 -6.85 -14.12
CA LYS A 13 1.60 -7.64 -12.93
C LYS A 13 2.73 -8.62 -12.60
N ILE A 14 3.24 -9.33 -13.60
CA ILE A 14 4.33 -10.30 -13.42
C ILE A 14 5.59 -9.59 -12.91
N LEU A 15 5.94 -8.43 -13.47
CA LEU A 15 7.08 -7.62 -13.01
C LEU A 15 6.89 -7.17 -11.55
N PHE A 16 5.71 -6.66 -11.20
CA PHE A 16 5.43 -6.24 -9.83
C PHE A 16 5.56 -7.40 -8.82
N TRP A 17 4.96 -8.56 -9.13
CA TRP A 17 5.08 -9.76 -8.29
C TRP A 17 6.52 -10.26 -8.21
N GLY A 18 7.27 -10.21 -9.31
CA GLY A 18 8.69 -10.55 -9.34
C GLY A 18 9.54 -9.66 -8.43
N ILE A 19 9.32 -8.33 -8.48
CA ILE A 19 10.00 -7.37 -7.61
C ILE A 19 9.67 -7.63 -6.13
N LEU A 20 8.39 -7.85 -5.81
CA LEU A 20 7.95 -8.12 -4.44
C LEU A 20 8.62 -9.38 -3.87
N PHE A 21 8.59 -10.49 -4.61
CA PHE A 21 9.22 -11.75 -4.20
C PHE A 21 10.74 -11.60 -4.06
N SER A 22 11.38 -10.87 -4.98
CA SER A 22 12.81 -10.58 -4.91
C SER A 22 13.16 -9.80 -3.63
N LEU A 23 12.36 -8.81 -3.27
CA LEU A 23 12.60 -7.96 -2.09
C LEU A 23 12.44 -8.76 -0.78
N ILE A 24 11.42 -9.62 -0.70
CA ILE A 24 11.24 -10.55 0.43
C ILE A 24 12.40 -11.55 0.49
N GLY A 25 12.79 -12.12 -0.65
CA GLY A 25 13.92 -13.04 -0.74
C GLY A 25 15.24 -12.39 -0.29
N ALA A 26 15.51 -11.18 -0.74
CA ALA A 26 16.68 -10.40 -0.33
C ALA A 26 16.66 -10.09 1.17
N ALA A 27 15.49 -9.73 1.73
CA ALA A 27 15.34 -9.50 3.16
C ALA A 27 15.57 -10.77 4.00
N LEU A 28 15.28 -11.96 3.45
CA LEU A 28 15.57 -13.23 4.12
C LEU A 28 17.05 -13.61 3.99
N VAL A 29 17.66 -13.47 2.82
CA VAL A 29 19.07 -13.88 2.59
C VAL A 29 20.05 -12.91 3.25
N TYR A 30 19.91 -11.62 2.97
CA TYR A 30 20.84 -10.58 3.45
C TYR A 30 20.40 -9.95 4.76
N GLY A 31 19.15 -10.14 5.19
CA GLY A 31 18.62 -9.59 6.44
C GLY A 31 19.50 -9.80 7.67
N PRO A 32 20.07 -11.00 7.92
CA PRO A 32 20.95 -11.24 9.05
C PRO A 32 22.19 -10.33 9.08
N GLU A 33 22.77 -10.02 7.92
CA GLU A 33 23.95 -9.17 7.79
C GLU A 33 23.65 -7.72 8.18
N TYR A 34 22.41 -7.28 8.01
CA TYR A 34 21.92 -5.95 8.36
C TYR A 34 21.16 -5.89 9.70
N GLY A 35 21.21 -6.96 10.50
CA GLY A 35 20.53 -7.03 11.80
C GLY A 35 19.01 -7.21 11.73
N ILE A 36 18.46 -7.55 10.56
CA ILE A 36 17.05 -7.85 10.36
C ILE A 36 16.80 -9.30 10.78
N ASN A 37 15.94 -9.48 11.79
CA ASN A 37 15.55 -10.82 12.24
C ASN A 37 14.61 -11.47 11.22
N GLN A 38 15.09 -12.49 10.51
CA GLN A 38 14.33 -13.25 9.51
C GLN A 38 12.99 -13.77 10.05
N ARG A 39 12.91 -14.17 11.33
CA ARG A 39 11.66 -14.66 11.93
C ARG A 39 10.60 -13.57 11.98
N ILE A 40 11.00 -12.33 12.23
CA ILE A 40 10.09 -11.18 12.22
C ILE A 40 9.61 -10.91 10.79
N VAL A 41 10.51 -10.98 9.80
CA VAL A 41 10.15 -10.81 8.38
C VAL A 41 9.09 -11.84 7.98
N VAL A 42 9.33 -13.12 8.24
CA VAL A 42 8.38 -14.21 7.92
C VAL A 42 7.05 -14.00 8.64
N LEU A 43 7.08 -13.67 9.93
CA LEU A 43 5.87 -13.45 10.72
C LEU A 43 5.05 -12.30 10.14
N ILE A 44 5.68 -11.16 9.84
CA ILE A 44 5.00 -10.01 9.23
C ILE A 44 4.44 -10.37 7.86
N THR A 45 5.22 -11.05 7.01
CA THR A 45 4.74 -11.47 5.68
C THR A 45 3.53 -12.39 5.78
N VAL A 46 3.54 -13.37 6.69
CA VAL A 46 2.42 -14.29 6.91
C VAL A 46 1.20 -13.56 7.45
N VAL A 47 1.36 -12.71 8.47
CA VAL A 47 0.27 -11.94 9.06
C VAL A 47 -0.36 -11.02 8.01
N LEU A 48 0.45 -10.29 7.24
CA LEU A 48 -0.04 -9.43 6.16
C LEU A 48 -0.74 -10.26 5.08
N GLY A 49 -0.18 -11.41 4.69
CA GLY A 49 -0.78 -12.30 3.70
C GLY A 49 -2.16 -12.80 4.13
N ILE A 50 -2.29 -13.33 5.35
CA ILE A 50 -3.57 -13.77 5.91
C ILE A 50 -4.55 -12.60 5.99
N PHE A 51 -4.10 -11.45 6.49
CA PHE A 51 -4.93 -10.26 6.63
C PHE A 51 -5.48 -9.79 5.27
N THR A 52 -4.64 -9.71 4.24
CA THR A 52 -5.06 -9.35 2.87
C THR A 52 -6.06 -10.35 2.32
N GLN A 53 -5.87 -11.65 2.54
CA GLN A 53 -6.80 -12.69 2.07
C GLN A 53 -8.17 -12.60 2.75
N VAL A 54 -8.19 -12.38 4.07
CA VAL A 54 -9.44 -12.19 4.83
C VAL A 54 -10.20 -10.97 4.31
N PHE A 55 -9.50 -9.83 4.16
CA PHE A 55 -10.11 -8.62 3.60
C PHE A 55 -10.64 -8.83 2.18
N THR A 56 -9.85 -9.47 1.31
CA THR A 56 -10.26 -9.78 -0.06
C THR A 56 -11.48 -10.70 -0.10
N GLY A 57 -11.54 -11.70 0.78
CA GLY A 57 -12.69 -12.58 0.94
C GLY A 57 -13.94 -11.79 1.32
N ILE A 58 -13.87 -10.97 2.36
CA ILE A 58 -14.98 -10.13 2.82
C ILE A 58 -15.43 -9.16 1.72
N THR A 59 -14.50 -8.45 1.07
CA THR A 59 -14.85 -7.49 0.01
C THR A 59 -15.44 -8.18 -1.21
N SER A 60 -14.96 -9.38 -1.57
CA SER A 60 -15.52 -10.16 -2.67
C SER A 60 -16.96 -10.60 -2.40
N LEU A 61 -17.28 -11.02 -1.16
CA LEU A 61 -18.64 -11.36 -0.75
C LEU A 61 -19.55 -10.13 -0.77
N ILE A 62 -19.06 -8.98 -0.30
CA ILE A 62 -19.80 -7.72 -0.33
C ILE A 62 -20.05 -7.26 -1.78
N ALA A 63 -19.09 -7.46 -2.68
CA ALA A 63 -19.19 -7.08 -4.09
C ALA A 63 -20.25 -7.89 -4.86
N LEU A 64 -20.67 -9.07 -4.37
CA LEU A 64 -21.79 -9.82 -4.94
C LEU A 64 -23.14 -9.11 -4.76
N ILE A 65 -23.22 -8.13 -3.86
CA ILE A 65 -24.44 -7.34 -3.61
C ILE A 65 -24.32 -6.02 -4.39
N PRO A 66 -24.87 -5.92 -5.61
CA PRO A 66 -24.54 -4.84 -6.55
C PRO A 66 -24.94 -3.43 -6.06
N PHE A 67 -26.04 -3.31 -5.32
CA PHE A 67 -26.49 -2.02 -4.81
C PHE A 67 -25.93 -1.72 -3.42
N PHE A 68 -26.20 -2.57 -2.43
CA PHE A 68 -25.82 -2.31 -1.04
C PHE A 68 -24.34 -2.58 -0.72
N GLY A 69 -23.66 -3.43 -1.49
CA GLY A 69 -22.27 -3.79 -1.25
C GLY A 69 -21.33 -2.57 -1.19
N PRO A 70 -21.32 -1.71 -2.22
CA PRO A 70 -20.55 -0.47 -2.20
C PRO A 70 -20.90 0.48 -1.05
N PHE A 71 -22.17 0.53 -0.61
CA PHE A 71 -22.57 1.36 0.53
C PHE A 71 -22.01 0.83 1.85
N ILE A 72 -22.07 -0.49 2.08
CA ILE A 72 -21.50 -1.13 3.28
C ILE A 72 -20.00 -0.83 3.38
N LEU A 73 -19.27 -0.97 2.26
CA LEU A 73 -17.83 -0.65 2.22
C LEU A 73 -17.56 0.82 2.59
N LYS A 74 -18.37 1.77 2.10
CA LYS A 74 -18.23 3.19 2.43
C LYS A 74 -18.52 3.46 3.90
N VAL A 75 -19.58 2.88 4.45
CA VAL A 75 -19.98 3.06 5.86
C VAL A 75 -18.91 2.55 6.81
N ILE A 76 -18.21 1.47 6.48
CA ILE A 76 -17.12 0.93 7.32
C ILE A 76 -15.82 1.69 7.08
N SER A 77 -15.47 1.97 5.82
CA SER A 77 -14.16 2.54 5.47
C SER A 77 -14.03 3.99 5.91
N ILE A 78 -15.09 4.81 5.76
CA ILE A 78 -15.04 6.24 6.05
C ILE A 78 -14.69 6.51 7.54
N PRO A 79 -15.37 5.90 8.53
CA PRO A 79 -15.01 6.06 9.95
C PRO A 79 -13.58 5.61 10.25
N VAL A 80 -13.12 4.50 9.66
CA VAL A 80 -11.74 4.02 9.85
C VAL A 80 -10.74 5.06 9.34
N PHE A 81 -10.97 5.66 8.17
CA PHE A 81 -10.13 6.74 7.65
C PHE A 81 -10.10 7.94 8.61
N TYR A 82 -11.25 8.36 9.14
CA TYR A 82 -11.30 9.47 10.10
C TYR A 82 -10.57 9.16 11.41
N ILE A 83 -10.71 7.94 11.94
CA ILE A 83 -10.00 7.52 13.16
C ILE A 83 -8.49 7.54 12.94
N LEU A 84 -8.02 6.95 11.84
CA LEU A 84 -6.59 6.96 11.51
C LEU A 84 -6.06 8.38 11.30
N ASN A 85 -6.85 9.24 10.66
CA ASN A 85 -6.50 10.65 10.49
C ASN A 85 -6.41 11.37 11.84
N ALA A 86 -7.41 11.19 12.72
CA ALA A 86 -7.43 11.75 14.06
C ALA A 86 -6.23 11.30 14.90
N VAL A 87 -5.86 10.02 14.84
CA VAL A 87 -4.64 9.50 15.48
C VAL A 87 -3.41 10.22 14.94
N GLY A 88 -3.31 10.41 13.61
CA GLY A 88 -2.23 11.16 12.98
C GLY A 88 -2.13 12.61 13.50
N TRP A 89 -3.26 13.29 13.71
CA TRP A 89 -3.28 14.62 14.33
C TRP A 89 -2.87 14.61 15.79
N ILE A 90 -3.34 13.65 16.58
CA ILE A 90 -2.97 13.51 18.00
C ILE A 90 -1.46 13.28 18.12
N VAL A 91 -0.92 12.33 17.36
CA VAL A 91 0.53 12.04 17.34
C VAL A 91 1.32 13.26 16.91
N SER A 92 0.85 13.98 15.87
CA SER A 92 1.46 15.25 15.44
C SER A 92 1.48 16.30 16.55
N GLY A 93 0.36 16.47 17.27
CA GLY A 93 0.27 17.41 18.38
C GLY A 93 1.20 17.06 19.54
N VAL A 94 1.29 15.77 19.89
CA VAL A 94 2.23 15.28 20.92
C VAL A 94 3.68 15.49 20.49
N ALA A 95 4.01 15.24 19.22
CA ALA A 95 5.35 15.45 18.67
C ALA A 95 5.76 16.94 18.72
N ILE A 96 4.85 17.84 18.36
CA ILE A 96 5.06 19.30 18.44
C ILE A 96 5.32 19.70 19.89
N LYS A 97 4.50 19.23 20.83
CA LYS A 97 4.68 19.53 22.27
C LYS A 97 6.02 19.02 22.81
N LYS A 98 6.56 17.94 22.25
CA LYS A 98 7.87 17.37 22.62
C LYS A 98 9.06 18.02 21.90
N GLY A 99 8.84 19.02 21.04
CA GLY A 99 9.89 19.75 20.32
C GLY A 99 10.28 19.16 18.96
N TYR A 100 9.62 18.10 18.48
CA TYR A 100 9.93 17.43 17.20
C TYR A 100 9.27 18.09 15.98
N VAL A 101 9.15 19.42 15.98
CA VAL A 101 8.43 20.18 14.94
C VAL A 101 9.15 20.06 13.59
N ASN A 102 10.48 20.02 13.61
CA ASN A 102 11.30 19.93 12.41
C ASN A 102 11.22 18.54 11.77
N GLU A 103 11.22 17.49 12.58
CA GLU A 103 11.06 16.10 12.15
C GLU A 103 9.66 15.86 11.57
N LEU A 104 8.63 16.42 12.23
CA LEU A 104 7.26 16.36 11.73
C LEU A 104 7.12 17.09 10.39
N SER A 105 7.71 18.28 10.27
CA SER A 105 7.70 19.07 9.02
C SER A 105 8.40 18.32 7.90
N LYS A 106 9.59 17.75 8.15
CA LYS A 106 10.31 16.91 7.18
C LYS A 106 9.46 15.72 6.72
N SER A 107 8.83 15.01 7.66
CA SER A 107 7.94 13.89 7.32
C SER A 107 6.76 14.33 6.44
N ARG A 108 6.11 15.45 6.78
CA ARG A 108 5.00 16.01 5.99
C ARG A 108 5.43 16.47 4.61
N THR A 109 6.60 17.10 4.48
CA THR A 109 7.19 17.50 3.19
C THR A 109 7.43 16.30 2.30
N VAL A 110 7.98 15.20 2.83
CA VAL A 110 8.17 13.96 2.07
C VAL A 110 6.84 13.40 1.57
N THR A 111 5.82 13.33 2.43
CA THR A 111 4.50 12.85 2.04
C THR A 111 3.87 13.73 0.96
N LEU A 112 3.97 15.06 1.08
CA LEU A 112 3.47 15.99 0.06
C LEU A 112 4.22 15.82 -1.27
N ALA A 113 5.54 15.70 -1.24
CA ALA A 113 6.34 15.47 -2.44
C ALA A 113 5.95 14.15 -3.14
N LEU A 114 5.72 13.08 -2.37
CA LEU A 114 5.23 11.81 -2.90
C LEU A 114 3.85 11.96 -3.55
N LEU A 115 2.91 12.62 -2.88
CA LEU A 115 1.56 12.84 -3.41
C LEU A 115 1.58 13.64 -4.71
N ILE A 116 2.37 14.72 -4.76
CA ILE A 116 2.57 15.51 -5.98
C ILE A 116 3.19 14.64 -7.08
N GLY A 117 4.21 13.84 -6.75
CA GLY A 117 4.85 12.91 -7.70
C GLY A 117 3.88 11.89 -8.28
N ILE A 118 3.01 11.30 -7.45
CA ILE A 118 1.96 10.36 -7.91
C ILE A 118 0.97 11.07 -8.84
N ILE A 119 0.53 12.28 -8.50
CA ILE A 119 -0.37 13.08 -9.34
C ILE A 119 0.27 13.38 -10.69
N ILE A 120 1.52 13.86 -10.70
CA ILE A 120 2.27 14.14 -11.94
C ILE A 120 2.42 12.85 -12.76
N GLY A 121 2.80 11.74 -12.13
CA GLY A 121 2.94 10.45 -12.79
C GLY A 121 1.62 9.94 -13.40
N TYR A 122 0.50 10.12 -12.71
CA TYR A 122 -0.82 9.78 -13.22
C TYR A 122 -1.19 10.64 -14.43
N ILE A 123 -0.98 11.95 -14.33
CA ILE A 123 -1.23 12.90 -15.43
C ILE A 123 -0.40 12.52 -16.65
N LEU A 124 0.91 12.32 -16.49
CA LEU A 124 1.81 11.93 -17.58
C LEU A 124 1.47 10.56 -18.17
N GLY A 125 1.16 9.58 -17.33
CA GLY A 125 0.77 8.23 -17.76
C GLY A 125 -0.56 8.19 -18.52
N ASN A 126 -1.46 9.14 -18.25
CA ASN A 126 -2.72 9.28 -19.00
C ASN A 126 -2.54 10.10 -20.30
N PHE A 127 -1.54 10.98 -20.37
CA PHE A 127 -1.22 11.74 -21.58
C PHE A 127 -0.36 10.97 -22.60
N ILE A 128 0.40 9.97 -22.16
CA ILE A 128 1.13 9.08 -23.06
C ILE A 128 0.14 7.99 -23.49
N PRO A 129 -0.38 8.01 -24.74
CA PRO A 129 -1.24 6.94 -25.22
C PRO A 129 -0.41 5.66 -25.26
N LEU A 130 -0.73 4.74 -24.36
CA LEU A 130 -0.25 3.36 -24.44
C LEU A 130 -1.18 2.61 -25.41
N GLU A 131 -1.06 2.94 -26.69
CA GLU A 131 -1.41 2.00 -27.77
C GLU A 131 -0.22 1.07 -28.04
#